data_AF-K9Q9I3-F1
#
_entry.id   AF-K9Q9I3-F1
#
_cell.length_a   1.000
_cell.length_b   1.000
_cell.length_c   1.000
_cell.angle_alpha   90.00
_cell.angle_beta   90.00
_cell.angle_gamma   90.00
#
_symmetry.space_group_name_H-M   'P 1'
#
loop_
_entity.id
_entity.type
_entity.pdbx_description
1 polymer ?
#
loop_
_entity_poly.entity_id
_entity_poly.type
_entity_poly.pdbx_seq_one_letter_code
_entity_poly.pdbx_strand_id
1 'polypeptide(L)'
;MLQAIIFIIHGIQKFLVPICFIGAWSLIILVVWSLWTAARDSVATAKQMHQVPCPGCQFFTDDYRLKCTVHPSLANTEDAINCMDYQPKTNPYLY
;
A
#
# COMPACT_ATOMS: atom_id res chain seq x y z
N MET A 1 57.94 -5.74 12.32
CA MET A 1 56.67 -6.51 12.35
C MET A 1 55.52 -5.71 12.95
N LEU A 2 55.57 -5.33 14.24
CA LEU A 2 54.45 -4.64 14.92
C LEU A 2 54.12 -3.24 14.37
N GLN A 3 55.13 -2.42 14.02
CA GLN A 3 54.93 -1.08 13.46
C GLN A 3 54.25 -1.08 12.08
N ALA A 4 54.56 -2.05 11.23
CA ALA A 4 53.93 -2.19 9.91
C ALA A 4 52.43 -2.54 10.05
N ILE A 5 52.09 -3.39 11.03
CA ILE A 5 50.70 -3.76 11.33
C ILE A 5 49.91 -2.53 11.80
N ILE A 6 50.48 -1.72 12.70
CA ILE A 6 49.82 -0.50 13.20
C ILE A 6 49.60 0.53 12.09
N PHE A 7 50.56 0.70 11.18
CA PHE A 7 50.44 1.61 10.04
C PHE A 7 49.33 1.17 9.07
N ILE A 8 49.24 -0.14 8.79
CA ILE A 8 48.19 -0.72 7.93
C ILE A 8 46.81 -0.54 8.57
N ILE A 9 46.67 -0.80 9.87
CA ILE A 9 45.39 -0.63 10.59
C ILE A 9 44.93 0.83 10.56
N HIS A 10 45.85 1.79 10.80
CA HIS A 10 45.53 3.23 10.73
C HIS A 10 45.10 3.66 9.32
N GLY A 11 45.71 3.09 8.28
CA GLY A 11 45.31 3.32 6.89
C GLY A 11 43.90 2.78 6.62
N ILE A 12 43.64 1.52 6.97
CA ILE A 12 42.35 0.86 6.76
C ILE A 12 41.22 1.56 7.52
N GLN A 13 41.45 1.94 8.78
CA GLN A 13 40.44 2.58 9.62
C GLN A 13 39.93 3.90 9.02
N LYS A 14 40.80 4.68 8.36
CA LYS A 14 40.39 5.91 7.67
C LYS A 14 39.44 5.68 6.50
N PHE A 15 39.53 4.53 5.83
CA PHE A 15 38.64 4.17 4.72
C PHE A 15 37.41 3.38 5.19
N LEU A 16 37.52 2.63 6.28
CA LEU A 16 36.44 1.80 6.78
C LEU A 16 35.27 2.64 7.31
N VAL A 17 35.56 3.75 8.02
CA VAL A 17 34.52 4.64 8.57
C VAL A 17 33.62 5.24 7.47
N PRO A 18 34.14 5.88 6.40
CA PRO A 18 33.27 6.44 5.36
C PRO A 18 32.51 5.36 4.59
N ILE A 19 33.10 4.18 4.37
CA ILE A 19 32.40 3.06 3.71
C ILE A 19 31.23 2.57 4.56
N CYS A 20 31.45 2.35 5.87
CA CYS A 20 30.38 1.97 6.79
C CYS A 20 29.30 3.04 6.89
N PHE A 21 29.67 4.32 6.86
CA PHE A 21 28.71 5.42 6.88
C PHE A 21 27.82 5.40 5.61
N ILE A 22 28.43 5.31 4.43
CA ILE A 22 27.68 5.24 3.16
C ILE A 22 26.78 3.98 3.13
N GLY A 23 27.29 2.84 3.60
CA GLY A 23 26.53 1.60 3.69
C GLY A 23 25.34 1.68 4.66
N ALA A 24 25.54 2.28 5.84
CA ALA A 24 24.46 2.46 6.79
C ALA A 24 23.37 3.40 6.23
N TRP A 25 23.76 4.52 5.63
CA TRP A 25 22.82 5.45 5.01
C TRP A 25 22.10 4.85 3.81
N SER A 26 22.78 4.08 2.97
CA SER A 26 22.13 3.42 1.83
C SER A 26 21.08 2.41 2.29
N LEU A 27 21.38 1.61 3.32
CA LEU A 27 20.41 0.69 3.93
C LEU A 27 19.22 1.44 4.52
N ILE A 28 19.45 2.54 5.24
CA ILE A 28 18.36 3.37 5.78
C ILE A 28 17.49 3.91 4.65
N ILE A 29 18.09 4.45 3.59
CA ILE A 29 17.36 4.97 2.43
C ILE A 29 16.52 3.87 1.77
N LEU A 30 17.08 2.67 1.57
CA LEU A 30 16.37 1.53 1.00
C LEU A 30 15.17 1.11 1.87
N VAL A 31 15.35 1.05 3.19
CA VAL A 31 14.27 0.72 4.12
C VAL A 31 13.17 1.79 4.07
N VAL A 32 13.54 3.07 4.17
CA VAL A 32 12.58 4.19 4.10
C VAL A 32 11.82 4.17 2.76
N TRP A 33 12.53 3.94 1.65
CA TRP A 33 11.91 3.84 0.33
C TRP A 33 10.90 2.69 0.26
N SER A 34 11.26 1.52 0.75
CA SER A 34 10.38 0.34 0.80
C SER A 34 9.12 0.58 1.66
N LEU A 35 9.27 1.23 2.82
CA LEU A 35 8.14 1.59 3.65
C LEU A 35 7.24 2.61 2.95
N TRP A 36 7.83 3.61 2.29
CA TRP A 36 7.09 4.62 1.55
C TRP A 36 6.29 4.01 0.39
N THR A 37 6.89 3.13 -0.40
CA THR A 37 6.20 2.45 -1.50
C THR A 37 5.06 1.58 -0.96
N ALA A 38 5.29 0.80 0.10
CA ALA A 38 4.25 -0.03 0.70
C ALA A 38 3.08 0.80 1.25
N ALA A 39 3.37 1.94 1.89
CA ALA A 39 2.35 2.86 2.38
C ALA A 39 1.56 3.49 1.23
N ARG A 40 2.23 3.92 0.15
CA ARG A 40 1.60 4.48 -1.04
C ARG A 40 0.68 3.47 -1.72
N ASP A 41 1.12 2.23 -1.87
CA ASP A 41 0.34 1.15 -2.48
C ASP A 41 -0.88 0.83 -1.63
N SER A 42 -0.71 0.74 -0.31
CA SER A 42 -1.83 0.52 0.63
C SER A 42 -2.88 1.63 0.53
N VAL A 43 -2.46 2.90 0.45
CA VAL A 43 -3.37 4.05 0.26
C VAL A 43 -4.03 4.02 -1.11
N ALA A 44 -3.32 3.61 -2.16
CA ALA A 44 -3.88 3.49 -3.50
C ALA A 44 -4.97 2.41 -3.56
N THR A 45 -4.71 1.23 -2.98
CA THR A 45 -5.69 0.15 -2.85
C THR A 45 -6.88 0.58 -1.99
N ALA A 46 -6.66 1.23 -0.85
CA ALA A 46 -7.75 1.74 -0.01
C ALA A 46 -8.61 2.78 -0.75
N LYS A 47 -7.98 3.66 -1.54
CA LYS A 47 -8.68 4.64 -2.38
C LYS A 47 -9.50 3.95 -3.48
N GLN A 48 -8.96 2.90 -4.09
CA GLN A 48 -9.66 2.09 -5.09
C GLN A 48 -10.89 1.39 -4.49
N MET A 49 -10.78 0.82 -3.28
CA MET A 49 -11.93 0.26 -2.58
C MET A 49 -12.99 1.33 -2.24
N HIS A 50 -12.58 2.56 -1.92
CA HIS A 50 -13.51 3.69 -1.73
C HIS A 50 -14.21 4.14 -3.03
N GLN A 51 -13.69 3.79 -4.21
CA GLN A 51 -14.39 4.05 -5.48
C GLN A 51 -15.54 3.07 -5.74
N VAL A 52 -15.66 1.98 -4.97
CA VAL A 52 -16.69 0.96 -5.18
C VAL A 52 -18.05 1.53 -4.74
N PRO A 53 -19.04 1.67 -5.65
CA PRO A 53 -20.30 2.34 -5.35
C PRO A 53 -21.34 1.43 -4.67
N CYS A 54 -21.00 0.15 -4.39
CA CYS A 54 -21.94 -0.85 -3.88
C CYS A 54 -22.72 -0.40 -2.63
N PRO A 55 -22.13 0.19 -1.57
CA PRO A 55 -22.89 0.60 -0.37
C PRO A 55 -24.01 1.60 -0.65
N GLY A 56 -23.87 2.40 -1.71
CA GLY A 56 -24.85 3.39 -2.16
C GLY A 56 -25.86 2.86 -3.20
N CYS A 57 -25.76 1.59 -3.61
CA CYS A 57 -26.63 0.98 -4.61
C CYS A 57 -27.91 0.40 -3.98
N GLN A 58 -29.06 0.53 -4.65
CA GLN A 58 -30.33 -0.02 -4.16
C GLN A 58 -30.36 -1.56 -4.11
N PHE A 59 -29.56 -2.22 -4.95
CA PHE A 59 -29.48 -3.68 -5.03
C PHE A 59 -28.52 -4.30 -4.01
N PHE A 60 -27.82 -3.45 -3.25
CA PHE A 60 -26.89 -3.87 -2.22
C PHE A 60 -27.64 -4.21 -0.93
N THR A 61 -27.51 -5.46 -0.51
CA THR A 61 -28.26 -6.06 0.60
C THR A 61 -27.46 -6.13 1.90
N ASP A 62 -26.17 -5.78 1.86
CA ASP A 62 -25.26 -5.80 3.03
C ASP A 62 -25.20 -7.14 3.78
N ASP A 63 -25.62 -8.24 3.14
CA ASP A 63 -25.56 -9.59 3.67
C ASP A 63 -24.31 -10.31 3.14
N TYR A 64 -23.57 -10.96 4.02
CA TYR A 64 -22.38 -11.73 3.65
C TYR A 64 -22.65 -12.86 2.65
N ARG A 65 -23.86 -13.43 2.67
CA ARG A 65 -24.27 -14.53 1.80
C ARG A 65 -24.74 -14.05 0.43
N LEU A 66 -25.36 -12.87 0.41
CA LEU A 66 -25.85 -12.23 -0.81
C LEU A 66 -25.55 -10.74 -0.68
N LYS A 67 -24.39 -10.32 -1.20
CA LYS A 67 -23.93 -8.92 -1.11
C LYS A 67 -24.72 -8.00 -2.04
N CYS A 68 -25.02 -8.47 -3.25
CA CYS A 68 -25.81 -7.77 -4.26
C CYS A 68 -26.77 -8.77 -4.91
N THR A 69 -27.99 -8.34 -5.21
CA THR A 69 -29.01 -9.19 -5.81
C THR A 69 -28.82 -9.43 -7.31
N VAL A 70 -28.11 -8.53 -8.01
CA VAL A 70 -27.83 -8.62 -9.45
C VAL A 70 -26.51 -9.37 -9.70
N HIS A 71 -25.45 -8.92 -9.03
CA HIS A 71 -24.09 -9.44 -9.20
C HIS A 71 -23.47 -9.83 -7.86
N PRO A 72 -23.86 -10.96 -7.25
CA PRO A 72 -23.41 -11.34 -5.92
C PRO A 72 -21.91 -11.64 -5.81
N SER A 73 -21.28 -12.11 -6.89
CA SER A 73 -19.84 -12.43 -6.93
C SER A 73 -18.94 -11.21 -7.13
N LEU A 74 -19.44 -10.14 -7.77
CA LEU A 74 -18.69 -8.93 -8.09
C LEU A 74 -18.87 -7.83 -7.04
N ALA A 75 -19.84 -7.96 -6.14
CA ALA A 75 -20.12 -6.94 -5.13
C ALA A 75 -18.95 -6.74 -4.15
N ASN A 76 -18.66 -5.48 -3.84
CA ASN A 76 -17.54 -5.05 -2.98
C ASN A 76 -16.15 -5.45 -3.51
N THR A 77 -16.00 -5.61 -4.83
CA THR A 77 -14.69 -5.78 -5.48
C THR A 77 -14.38 -4.57 -6.36
N GLU A 78 -13.12 -4.46 -6.80
CA GLU A 78 -12.66 -3.44 -7.74
C GLU A 78 -13.39 -3.47 -9.10
N ASP A 79 -13.87 -4.64 -9.52
CA ASP A 79 -14.65 -4.79 -10.76
C ASP A 79 -16.01 -4.07 -10.69
N ALA A 80 -16.52 -3.83 -9.48
CA ALA A 80 -17.79 -3.12 -9.28
C ALA A 80 -17.68 -1.59 -9.37
N ILE A 81 -16.47 -1.02 -9.49
CA ILE A 81 -16.26 0.44 -9.59
C ILE A 81 -17.09 1.04 -10.76
N ASN A 82 -17.16 0.35 -11.89
CA ASN A 82 -17.91 0.76 -13.08
C ASN A 82 -19.14 -0.13 -13.33
N CYS A 83 -19.81 -0.57 -12.26
CA CYS A 83 -20.98 -1.44 -12.37
C CYS A 83 -22.09 -0.78 -13.22
N MET A 84 -22.46 -1.40 -14.34
CA MET A 84 -23.46 -0.87 -15.28
C MET A 84 -24.89 -0.88 -14.70
N ASP A 85 -25.15 -1.76 -13.73
CA ASP A 85 -26.46 -1.88 -13.05
C ASP A 85 -26.56 -1.02 -11.79
N TYR A 86 -25.57 -0.15 -11.56
CA TYR A 86 -25.59 0.74 -10.41
C TYR A 86 -26.81 1.66 -10.46
N GLN A 87 -27.63 1.59 -9.41
CA GLN A 87 -28.73 2.52 -9.19
C GLN A 87 -28.63 3.08 -7.77
N PRO A 88 -28.57 4.41 -7.59
CA PRO A 88 -28.43 5.01 -6.27
C PRO A 88 -29.65 4.67 -5.41
N LYS A 89 -29.43 4.43 -4.10
CA LYS A 89 -30.50 4.26 -3.12
C LYS A 89 -31.42 5.49 -3.17
N THR A 90 -32.63 5.29 -3.67
CA THR A 90 -33.68 6.31 -3.64
C THR A 90 -34.14 6.46 -2.19
N ASN A 91 -34.25 7.71 -1.73
CA ASN A 91 -34.77 7.99 -0.40
C ASN A 91 -36.23 7.54 -0.37
N PRO A 92 -36.60 6.55 0.47
CA PRO A 92 -37.96 6.06 0.53
C PRO A 92 -38.91 7.05 1.21
N TYR A 93 -38.57 8.33 1.38
CA TYR A 93 -39.44 9.39 1.92
C TYR A 93 -39.67 10.55 0.92
N LEU A 94 -39.23 10.40 -0.33
CA LEU A 94 -39.19 11.48 -1.34
C LEU A 94 -40.12 11.20 -2.53
N TYR A 95 -41.31 10.66 -2.24
CA TYR A 95 -42.42 10.49 -3.19
C TYR A 95 -43.32 11.72 -3.23
#